data_AF-A0A678RVN7-F1
#
_entry.id   AF-A0A678RVN7-F1
#
_cell.length_a   1.000
_cell.length_b   1.000
_cell.length_c   1.000
_cell.angle_alpha   90.00
_cell.angle_beta   90.00
_cell.angle_gamma   90.00
#
_symmetry.space_group_name_H-M   'P 1'
#
loop_
_entity.id
_entity.type
_entity.pdbx_description
1 polymer ?
#
loop_
_entity_poly.entity_id
_entity_poly.type
_entity_poly.pdbx_seq_one_letter_code
_entity_poly.pdbx_strand_id
1 'polypeptide(L)'
;TGVHRLYQLSKAGKLSVPAMNVNDSVTKTKFDNLYSCRESIIDSLKRSTDIMFGGKQVVICGYGEVGKGCCQALKGLGCIVYITEIDPICALQASMDGFRVMKLNEVIRNVDIVITATGNKNVVTR
;
A
#
# COMPACT_ATOMS: atom_id res chain seq x y z
N THR A 1 9.17 0.23 7.85
CA THR A 1 9.99 -1.00 7.98
C THR A 1 11.39 -0.73 8.52
N GLY A 2 12.27 -0.02 7.80
CA GLY A 2 13.63 0.28 8.27
C GLY A 2 13.69 1.26 9.45
N VAL A 3 13.03 2.41 9.30
CA VAL A 3 12.89 3.44 10.35
C VAL A 3 12.30 2.88 11.65
N HIS A 4 11.30 2.00 11.54
CA HIS A 4 10.71 1.33 12.69
C HIS A 4 11.74 0.55 13.51
N ARG A 5 12.65 -0.17 12.84
CA ARG A 5 13.74 -0.91 13.51
C ARG A 5 14.77 0.04 14.12
N LEU A 6 15.08 1.16 13.47
CA LEU A 6 15.96 2.18 14.03
C LEU A 6 15.39 2.75 15.34
N TYR A 7 14.09 3.05 15.37
CA TYR A 7 13.42 3.47 16.62
C TYR A 7 13.43 2.39 17.69
N GLN A 8 13.25 1.12 17.34
CA GLN A 8 13.36 0.02 18.30
C GLN A 8 14.77 -0.08 18.90
N LEU A 9 15.81 0.01 18.07
CA LEU A 9 17.22 -0.01 18.53
C LEU A 9 17.55 1.19 19.40
N SER A 10 17.09 2.39 19.02
CA SER A 10 17.29 3.61 19.80
C SER A 10 16.61 3.51 21.16
N LYS A 11 15.33 3.10 21.21
CA LYS A 11 14.59 2.89 22.47
C LYS A 11 15.22 1.81 23.36
N ALA A 12 15.87 0.81 22.77
CA ALA A 12 16.57 -0.24 23.50
C ALA A 12 18.01 0.14 23.89
N GLY A 13 18.50 1.35 23.57
CA GLY A 13 19.89 1.75 23.81
C GLY A 13 20.93 0.96 23.00
N LYS A 14 20.51 0.28 21.94
CA LYS A 14 21.35 -0.60 21.09
C LYS A 14 21.78 0.06 19.78
N LEU A 15 21.47 1.33 19.58
CA LEU A 15 21.87 2.08 18.39
C LEU A 15 23.34 2.54 18.56
N SER A 16 24.26 1.87 17.86
CA SER A 16 25.71 2.07 18.02
C SER A 16 26.28 3.25 17.22
N VAL A 17 25.53 3.76 16.25
CA VAL A 17 25.94 4.87 15.39
C VAL A 17 24.78 5.84 15.17
N PRO A 18 25.05 7.14 14.96
CA PRO A 18 24.02 8.09 14.56
C PRO A 18 23.29 7.60 13.29
N ALA A 19 21.96 7.73 13.29
CA ALA A 19 21.12 7.35 12.15
C ALA A 19 20.14 8.47 11.82
N MET A 20 20.00 8.78 10.53
CA MET A 20 19.07 9.79 10.03
C MET A 20 17.85 9.11 9.39
N ASN A 21 16.66 9.53 9.80
CA ASN A 21 15.43 9.10 9.17
C ASN A 21 15.17 9.92 7.89
N VAL A 22 15.64 9.40 6.77
CA VAL A 22 15.43 10.03 5.45
C VAL A 22 14.04 9.72 4.90
N ASN A 23 13.43 8.59 5.31
CA ASN A 23 12.13 8.18 4.79
C ASN A 23 11.08 9.24 5.08
N ASP A 24 11.08 9.82 6.28
CA ASP A 24 10.04 10.76 6.71
C ASP A 24 10.27 12.19 6.20
N SER A 25 11.33 12.42 5.42
CA SER A 25 11.43 13.66 4.64
C SER A 25 10.24 13.76 3.67
N VAL A 26 9.69 14.97 3.52
CA VAL A 26 8.51 15.21 2.68
C VAL A 26 8.78 14.78 1.24
N THR A 27 9.96 15.11 0.71
CA THR A 27 10.37 14.77 -0.65
C THR A 27 10.53 13.26 -0.85
N LYS A 28 10.92 12.48 0.18
CA LYS A 28 10.94 11.02 0.07
C LYS A 28 9.53 10.46 0.20
N THR A 29 8.85 10.69 1.32
CA THR A 29 7.56 10.05 1.58
C THR A 29 6.49 10.42 0.56
N LYS A 30 6.37 11.70 0.16
CA LYS A 30 5.31 12.13 -0.76
C LYS A 30 5.63 11.89 -2.23
N PHE A 31 6.88 11.60 -2.59
CA PHE A 31 7.23 11.29 -3.98
C PHE A 31 7.50 9.81 -4.18
N ASP A 32 8.46 9.26 -3.46
CA ASP A 32 8.88 7.88 -3.65
C ASP A 32 7.74 6.91 -3.30
N ASN A 33 7.17 7.03 -2.10
CA ASN A 33 6.14 6.08 -1.68
C ASN A 33 4.83 6.28 -2.47
N LEU A 34 4.50 7.51 -2.87
CA LEU A 34 3.22 7.79 -3.54
C LEU A 34 3.34 7.70 -5.07
N TYR A 35 4.14 8.57 -5.69
CA TYR A 35 4.22 8.69 -7.14
C TYR A 35 5.03 7.56 -7.77
N SER A 36 6.16 7.15 -7.18
CA SER A 36 6.93 6.04 -7.77
C SER A 36 6.15 4.73 -7.70
N CYS A 37 5.42 4.47 -6.61
CA CYS A 37 4.55 3.28 -6.52
C CYS A 37 3.38 3.34 -7.51
N ARG A 38 2.81 4.53 -7.77
CA ARG A 38 1.75 4.71 -8.78
C ARG A 38 2.21 4.29 -10.18
N GLU A 39 3.44 4.63 -10.56
CA GLU A 39 3.97 4.25 -11.88
C GLU A 39 4.43 2.78 -11.92
N SER A 40 5.23 2.38 -10.93
CA SER A 40 5.90 1.07 -10.93
C SER A 40 4.96 -0.12 -10.75
N ILE A 41 3.82 0.04 -10.08
CA ILE A 41 2.87 -1.06 -9.86
C ILE A 41 2.27 -1.55 -11.18
N ILE A 42 1.89 -0.62 -12.07
CA ILE A 42 1.29 -0.95 -13.37
C ILE A 42 2.33 -1.67 -14.23
N ASP A 43 3.54 -1.11 -14.29
CA ASP A 43 4.65 -1.69 -15.06
C ASP A 43 4.98 -3.11 -14.59
N SER A 44 5.10 -3.31 -13.27
CA SER A 44 5.40 -4.61 -12.69
C SER A 44 4.31 -5.65 -12.96
N LEU A 45 3.03 -5.28 -12.78
CA LEU A 45 1.91 -6.19 -13.02
C LEU A 45 1.76 -6.53 -14.51
N LYS A 46 1.92 -5.55 -15.40
CA LYS A 46 1.90 -5.77 -16.86
C LYS A 46 2.98 -6.77 -17.27
N ARG A 47 4.24 -6.51 -16.91
CA ARG A 47 5.36 -7.41 -17.27
C ARG A 47 5.23 -8.81 -16.72
N SER A 48 4.59 -8.97 -15.57
CA SER A 48 4.51 -10.27 -14.90
C SER A 48 3.34 -11.12 -15.36
N THR A 49 2.27 -10.51 -15.88
CA THR A 49 0.99 -11.21 -16.10
C THR A 49 0.35 -10.95 -17.45
N ASP A 50 0.69 -9.85 -18.13
CA ASP A 50 0.10 -9.40 -19.40
C ASP A 50 -1.45 -9.36 -19.40
N ILE A 51 -2.09 -9.27 -18.23
CA ILE A 51 -3.56 -9.26 -18.13
C ILE A 51 -4.15 -7.88 -18.45
N MET A 52 -5.41 -7.90 -18.88
CA MET A 52 -6.25 -6.71 -18.92
C MET A 52 -6.68 -6.30 -17.51
N PHE A 53 -6.54 -5.01 -17.19
CA PHE A 53 -6.87 -4.44 -15.86
C PHE A 53 -8.30 -3.90 -15.78
N GLY A 54 -8.82 -3.31 -16.86
CA GLY A 54 -10.15 -2.72 -16.86
C GLY A 54 -11.23 -3.73 -16.45
N GLY A 55 -12.07 -3.36 -15.48
CA GLY A 55 -13.14 -4.21 -14.93
C GLY A 55 -12.69 -5.26 -13.92
N LYS A 56 -11.37 -5.45 -13.70
CA LYS A 56 -10.86 -6.37 -12.68
C LYS A 56 -11.13 -5.87 -11.28
N GLN A 57 -11.46 -6.80 -10.39
CA GLN A 57 -11.63 -6.54 -8.97
C GLN A 57 -10.28 -6.67 -8.27
N VAL A 58 -9.82 -5.61 -7.63
CA VAL A 58 -8.51 -5.58 -6.95
C VAL A 58 -8.72 -5.22 -5.49
N VAL A 59 -8.11 -5.96 -4.58
CA VAL A 59 -8.01 -5.55 -3.17
C VAL A 59 -6.60 -5.09 -2.85
N ILE A 60 -6.50 -3.89 -2.28
CA ILE A 60 -5.25 -3.32 -1.76
C ILE A 60 -5.34 -3.31 -0.23
N CYS A 61 -4.39 -3.97 0.42
CA CYS A 61 -4.29 -4.01 1.87
C CYS A 61 -3.33 -2.92 2.35
N GLY A 62 -3.86 -1.89 2.99
CA GLY A 62 -3.13 -0.69 3.42
C GLY A 62 -3.37 0.50 2.48
N TYR A 63 -3.67 1.65 3.07
CA TYR A 63 -3.94 2.93 2.44
C TYR A 63 -3.03 4.05 2.98
N GLY A 64 -1.80 3.68 3.33
CA GLY A 64 -0.69 4.63 3.47
C GLY A 64 -0.25 5.20 2.12
N GLU A 65 0.87 5.91 2.06
CA GLU A 65 1.34 6.56 0.82
C GLU A 65 1.54 5.57 -0.34
N VAL A 66 2.12 4.39 -0.05
CA VAL A 66 2.27 3.28 -1.03
C VAL A 66 0.91 2.80 -1.52
N GLY A 67 -0.01 2.54 -0.58
CA GLY A 67 -1.37 2.11 -0.89
C GLY A 67 -2.09 3.11 -1.80
N LYS A 68 -2.07 4.40 -1.43
CA LYS A 68 -2.67 5.49 -2.20
C LYS A 68 -2.16 5.54 -3.64
N GLY A 69 -0.84 5.42 -3.84
CA GLY A 69 -0.24 5.39 -5.16
C GLY A 69 -0.80 4.24 -6.01
N CYS A 70 -0.81 3.03 -5.44
CA CYS A 70 -1.35 1.85 -6.10
C CYS A 70 -2.85 1.96 -6.42
N CYS A 71 -3.64 2.56 -5.53
CA CYS A 71 -5.08 2.73 -5.72
C CYS A 71 -5.39 3.69 -6.85
N GLN A 72 -4.70 4.83 -6.90
CA GLN A 72 -4.86 5.83 -7.96
C GLN A 72 -4.51 5.23 -9.34
N ALA A 73 -3.40 4.51 -9.41
CA ALA A 73 -2.94 3.83 -10.62
C ALA A 73 -3.99 2.87 -11.19
N LEU A 74 -4.47 1.94 -10.35
CA LEU A 74 -5.39 0.89 -10.79
C LEU A 74 -6.79 1.43 -11.07
N LYS A 75 -7.26 2.41 -10.29
CA LYS A 75 -8.51 3.13 -10.59
C LYS A 75 -8.42 3.84 -11.94
N GLY A 76 -7.27 4.44 -12.26
CA GLY A 76 -7.01 5.08 -13.55
C GLY A 76 -7.05 4.12 -14.74
N LEU A 77 -6.77 2.84 -14.53
CA LEU A 77 -6.90 1.77 -15.54
C LEU A 77 -8.30 1.14 -15.59
N GLY A 78 -9.25 1.62 -14.79
CA GLY A 78 -10.62 1.11 -14.76
C GLY A 78 -10.81 -0.14 -13.90
N CYS A 79 -9.89 -0.45 -12.99
CA CYS A 79 -10.10 -1.50 -11.99
C CYS A 79 -11.17 -1.09 -10.97
N ILE A 80 -11.90 -2.07 -10.44
CA ILE A 80 -12.74 -1.92 -9.26
C ILE A 80 -11.87 -2.18 -8.03
N VAL A 81 -11.53 -1.11 -7.31
CA VAL A 81 -10.56 -1.18 -6.21
C VAL A 81 -11.25 -1.20 -4.84
N TYR A 82 -10.95 -2.21 -4.04
CA TYR A 82 -11.33 -2.37 -2.64
C TYR A 82 -10.12 -2.13 -1.74
N ILE A 83 -10.34 -1.55 -0.56
CA ILE A 83 -9.30 -1.25 0.42
C ILE A 83 -9.53 -2.04 1.69
N THR A 84 -8.46 -2.57 2.28
CA THR A 84 -8.49 -3.02 3.67
C THR A 84 -7.58 -2.11 4.49
N GLU A 85 -8.07 -1.62 5.62
CA GLU A 85 -7.31 -0.75 6.51
C GLU A 85 -7.64 -1.03 7.97
N ILE A 86 -6.63 -0.86 8.82
CA ILE A 86 -6.73 -0.91 10.28
C ILE A 86 -6.76 0.50 10.88
N ASP A 87 -6.17 1.49 10.21
CA ASP A 87 -6.17 2.88 10.68
C ASP A 87 -7.46 3.57 10.20
N PRO A 88 -8.32 4.05 11.13
CA PRO A 88 -9.59 4.68 10.77
C PRO A 88 -9.41 5.97 9.95
N ILE A 89 -8.29 6.68 10.09
CA ILE A 89 -8.02 7.91 9.33
C ILE A 89 -7.72 7.55 7.89
N CYS A 90 -6.86 6.56 7.66
CA CYS A 90 -6.56 6.06 6.31
C CYS A 90 -7.78 5.43 5.66
N ALA A 91 -8.60 4.68 6.41
CA ALA A 91 -9.86 4.14 5.92
C ALA A 91 -10.87 5.23 5.52
N LEU A 92 -10.98 6.30 6.31
CA LEU A 92 -11.84 7.43 5.97
C LEU A 92 -11.35 8.15 4.70
N GLN A 93 -10.04 8.35 4.57
CA GLN A 93 -9.45 8.91 3.34
C GLN A 93 -9.77 8.06 2.11
N ALA A 94 -9.59 6.74 2.21
CA ALA A 94 -9.96 5.82 1.13
C ALA A 94 -11.44 5.96 0.73
N SER A 95 -12.32 6.06 1.72
CA SER A 95 -13.76 6.23 1.49
C SER A 95 -14.07 7.56 0.79
N MET A 96 -13.40 8.64 1.19
CA MET A 96 -13.54 9.97 0.56
C MET A 96 -13.00 10.00 -0.88
N ASP A 97 -11.95 9.23 -1.15
CA ASP A 97 -11.40 9.04 -2.51
C ASP A 97 -12.28 8.11 -3.38
N GLY A 98 -13.40 7.63 -2.85
CA GLY A 98 -14.40 6.83 -3.55
C GLY A 98 -14.07 5.34 -3.62
N PHE A 99 -13.20 4.85 -2.74
CA PHE A 99 -12.92 3.42 -2.61
C PHE A 99 -13.78 2.77 -1.53
N ARG A 100 -14.16 1.50 -1.75
CA ARG A 100 -14.90 0.74 -0.75
C ARG A 100 -13.93 0.10 0.24
N VAL A 101 -14.01 0.50 1.51
CA VAL A 101 -13.26 -0.14 2.60
C VAL A 101 -14.00 -1.38 3.08
N MET A 102 -13.33 -2.52 3.06
CA MET A 102 -13.89 -3.82 3.44
C MET A 102 -12.87 -4.64 4.22
N LYS A 103 -13.32 -5.71 4.88
CA LYS A 103 -12.41 -6.71 5.43
C LYS A 103 -11.94 -7.64 4.33
N LEU A 104 -10.69 -8.11 4.43
CA LEU A 104 -10.11 -8.99 3.41
C LEU A 104 -10.94 -10.26 3.21
N ASN A 105 -11.41 -10.88 4.30
CA ASN A 105 -12.22 -12.10 4.27
C ASN A 105 -13.55 -11.96 3.52
N GLU A 106 -14.09 -10.75 3.39
CA GLU A 106 -15.35 -10.49 2.69
C GLU A 106 -15.16 -10.40 1.17
N VAL A 107 -13.96 -10.03 0.69
CA VAL A 107 -13.69 -9.80 -0.74
C VAL A 107 -12.76 -10.85 -1.36
N ILE A 108 -11.98 -11.57 -0.57
CA ILE A 108 -10.88 -12.42 -1.06
C ILE A 108 -11.32 -13.50 -2.06
N ARG A 109 -12.58 -13.96 -2.00
CA ARG A 109 -13.12 -14.99 -2.91
C ARG A 109 -13.53 -14.44 -4.27
N ASN A 110 -13.64 -13.12 -4.42
CA ASN A 110 -14.23 -12.48 -5.59
C ASN A 110 -13.26 -11.56 -6.33
N VAL A 111 -12.09 -11.28 -5.74
CA VAL A 111 -11.07 -10.41 -6.33
C VAL A 111 -10.15 -11.17 -7.28
N ASP A 112 -9.74 -10.51 -8.36
CA ASP A 112 -8.78 -11.02 -9.32
C ASP A 112 -7.33 -10.79 -8.88
N ILE A 113 -7.06 -9.69 -8.17
CA ILE A 113 -5.71 -9.27 -7.78
C ILE A 113 -5.70 -8.87 -6.30
N VAL A 114 -4.69 -9.32 -5.58
CA VAL A 114 -4.44 -8.97 -4.17
C VAL A 114 -3.09 -8.28 -4.06
N ILE A 115 -3.06 -7.08 -3.48
CA ILE A 115 -1.84 -6.29 -3.27
C ILE A 115 -1.70 -5.96 -1.79
N THR A 116 -0.52 -6.20 -1.21
CA THR A 116 -0.22 -5.84 0.18
C THR A 116 0.71 -4.64 0.25
N ALA A 117 0.27 -3.55 0.89
CA ALA A 117 0.98 -2.28 1.02
C ALA A 117 1.04 -1.79 2.50
N THR A 118 0.85 -2.68 3.48
CA THR A 118 0.81 -2.32 4.90
C THR A 118 2.19 -2.20 5.56
N GLY A 119 3.22 -2.84 5.00
CA GLY A 119 4.51 -3.03 5.67
C GLY A 119 4.44 -3.94 6.92
N ASN A 120 3.33 -4.66 7.11
CA ASN A 120 3.09 -5.58 8.21
C ASN A 120 3.21 -7.05 7.74
N LYS A 121 3.26 -7.98 8.70
CA LYS A 121 3.32 -9.43 8.48
C LYS A 121 1.92 -10.06 8.55
N ASN A 122 1.77 -11.23 7.94
CA ASN A 122 0.55 -12.05 8.01
C ASN A 122 -0.73 -11.33 7.55
N VAL A 123 -0.60 -10.43 6.58
CA VAL A 123 -1.74 -9.69 6.00
C VAL A 123 -2.63 -10.63 5.18
N VAL A 124 -2.01 -11.47 4.35
CA VAL A 124 -2.65 -12.53 3.59
C VAL A 124 -2.09 -13.84 4.10
N THR A 125 -2.97 -14.75 4.48
CA THR A 125 -2.63 -16.08 5.00
C THR A 125 -3.52 -17.14 4.33
N ARG A 126 -3.10 -18.40 4.40
CA ARG A 126 -3.76 -19.52 3.74
C ARG A 126 -4.86 -20.10 4.62
#